data_AF-A0A7V0SFM4-F1
#
_entry.id   AF-A0A7V0SFM4-F1
#
_cell.length_a   1.000
_cell.length_b   1.000
_cell.length_c   1.000
_cell.angle_alpha   90.00
_cell.angle_beta   90.00
_cell.angle_gamma   90.00
#
_symmetry.space_group_name_H-M   'P 1'
#
loop_
_entity.id
_entity.type
_entity.pdbx_description
1 polymer ?
#
loop_
_entity_poly.entity_id
_entity_poly.type
_entity_poly.pdbx_seq_one_letter_code
_entity_poly.pdbx_strand_id
1 'polypeptide(L)'
;MKTILKPLAFSFLIIVAGLSAAPGKSARILVYPFENIGSPEYSWLSAGMTDSVISDLKKIKGVSVVSDEERRRALGEIELEMRGAFDARAGSRVGILTGADLVFSGNYVVLGGKMRVLCKLI
;
A
#
# COMPACT_ATOMS: atom_id res chain seq x y z
N MET A 1 -41.15 11.71 67.26
CA MET A 1 -39.83 12.22 66.82
C MET A 1 -38.83 11.07 66.81
N LYS A 2 -38.44 10.59 65.63
CA LYS A 2 -37.17 9.88 65.33
C LYS A 2 -37.15 9.61 63.82
N THR A 3 -36.32 10.39 63.14
CA THR A 3 -35.95 10.39 61.72
C THR A 3 -34.86 9.34 61.48
N ILE A 4 -35.02 8.43 60.51
CA ILE A 4 -33.97 7.62 59.84
C ILE A 4 -34.51 7.36 58.42
N LEU A 5 -34.29 8.28 57.47
CA LEU A 5 -33.24 8.28 56.45
C LEU A 5 -33.20 6.99 55.59
N LYS A 6 -33.89 7.04 54.44
CA LYS A 6 -33.88 6.01 53.38
C LYS A 6 -32.48 5.96 52.73
N PRO A 7 -31.86 4.78 52.53
CA PRO A 7 -30.64 4.70 51.74
C PRO A 7 -31.00 4.97 50.28
N LEU A 8 -30.45 6.08 49.78
CA LEU A 8 -30.45 6.54 48.42
C LEU A 8 -29.84 5.42 47.54
N ALA A 9 -30.67 4.72 46.77
CA ALA A 9 -30.22 3.71 45.83
C ALA A 9 -29.38 4.39 44.74
N PHE A 10 -28.07 4.28 44.87
CA PHE A 10 -27.08 4.82 43.95
C PHE A 10 -27.11 3.97 42.66
N SER A 11 -27.90 4.41 41.69
CA SER A 11 -27.99 3.76 40.38
C SER A 11 -26.66 3.90 39.66
N PHE A 12 -25.93 2.78 39.53
CA PHE A 12 -24.66 2.70 38.82
C PHE A 12 -24.97 2.60 37.32
N LEU A 13 -25.04 3.75 36.64
CA LEU A 13 -25.16 3.80 35.18
C LEU A 13 -23.82 3.38 34.57
N ILE A 14 -23.70 2.09 34.20
CA ILE A 14 -22.59 1.61 33.38
C ILE A 14 -22.76 2.20 31.99
N ILE A 15 -22.09 3.32 31.72
CA ILE A 15 -21.88 3.82 30.37
C ILE A 15 -20.87 2.86 29.73
N VAL A 16 -21.37 1.84 29.02
CA VAL A 16 -20.57 1.09 28.06
C VAL A 16 -20.29 2.05 26.91
N ALA A 17 -19.24 2.85 27.05
CA ALA A 17 -18.65 3.60 25.95
C ALA A 17 -18.15 2.54 24.97
N GLY A 18 -18.94 2.29 23.92
CA GLY A 18 -18.53 1.47 22.81
C GLY A 18 -17.26 2.08 22.22
N LEU A 19 -16.11 1.48 22.53
CA LEU A 19 -14.91 1.62 21.70
C LEU A 19 -15.27 1.00 20.35
N SER A 20 -15.93 1.78 19.51
CA SER A 20 -15.99 1.51 18.09
C SER A 20 -14.56 1.71 17.60
N ALA A 21 -13.80 0.62 17.54
CA ALA A 21 -12.51 0.60 16.88
C ALA A 21 -12.79 1.00 15.42
N ALA A 22 -12.53 2.26 15.09
CA ALA A 22 -12.62 2.73 13.72
C ALA A 22 -11.84 1.73 12.85
N PRO A 23 -12.42 1.20 11.77
CA PRO A 23 -11.71 0.26 10.91
C PRO A 23 -10.41 0.95 10.48
N GLY A 24 -9.27 0.39 10.92
CA GLY A 24 -7.96 0.94 10.62
C GLY A 24 -7.87 1.15 9.10
N LYS A 25 -7.54 2.38 8.68
CA LYS A 25 -7.49 2.75 7.26
C LYS A 25 -6.63 1.72 6.52
N SER A 26 -7.23 1.01 5.56
CA SER A 26 -6.50 0.04 4.75
C SER A 26 -5.52 0.81 3.86
N ALA A 27 -4.23 0.47 3.90
CA ALA A 27 -3.23 1.06 3.02
C ALA A 27 -3.35 0.43 1.63
N ARG A 28 -3.53 1.24 0.59
CA ARG A 28 -3.52 0.80 -0.81
C ARG A 28 -2.13 1.03 -1.40
N ILE A 29 -1.44 -0.05 -1.75
CA ILE A 29 -0.04 0.00 -2.20
C ILE A 29 0.03 -0.33 -3.69
N LEU A 30 0.69 0.55 -4.45
CA LEU A 30 1.12 0.26 -5.82
C LEU A 30 2.48 -0.44 -5.77
N VAL A 31 2.59 -1.63 -6.35
CA VAL A 31 3.89 -2.28 -6.58
C VAL A 31 4.35 -1.94 -8.00
N TYR A 32 5.43 -1.16 -8.10
CA TYR A 32 6.06 -0.87 -9.38
C TYR A 32 7.04 -2.00 -9.75
N PRO A 33 7.13 -2.40 -11.04
CA PRO A 33 8.03 -3.47 -11.45
C PRO A 33 9.47 -3.24 -10.99
N PHE A 34 10.12 -4.28 -10.49
CA PHE A 34 11.53 -4.23 -10.11
C PHE A 34 12.42 -3.95 -11.33
N GLU A 35 13.34 -3.01 -11.20
CA GLU A 35 14.26 -2.64 -12.27
C GLU A 35 15.57 -3.45 -12.19
N ASN A 36 15.93 -4.13 -13.27
CA ASN A 36 17.26 -4.73 -13.41
C ASN A 36 18.25 -3.64 -13.82
N ILE A 37 19.22 -3.33 -12.95
CA ILE A 37 20.29 -2.37 -13.24
C ILE A 37 21.61 -3.07 -13.60
N GLY A 38 21.58 -4.38 -13.87
CA GLY A 38 22.72 -5.21 -14.22
C GLY A 38 22.61 -5.89 -15.59
N SER A 39 23.12 -7.13 -15.66
CA SER A 39 23.12 -7.92 -16.89
C SER A 39 21.70 -8.26 -17.37
N PRO A 40 21.36 -8.05 -18.66
CA PRO A 40 20.03 -8.34 -19.21
C PRO A 40 19.60 -9.81 -19.10
N GLU A 41 20.55 -10.74 -18.95
CA GLU A 41 20.26 -12.17 -18.79
C GLU A 41 19.41 -12.48 -17.55
N TYR A 42 19.41 -11.59 -16.56
CA TYR A 42 18.65 -11.72 -15.32
C TYR A 42 17.32 -10.95 -15.33
N SER A 43 16.96 -10.27 -16.42
CA SER A 43 15.77 -9.41 -16.47
C SER A 43 14.45 -10.17 -16.24
N TRP A 44 14.44 -11.49 -16.44
CA TRP A 44 13.28 -12.33 -16.12
C TRP A 44 12.94 -12.32 -14.62
N LEU A 45 13.91 -12.03 -13.73
CA LEU A 45 13.69 -11.95 -12.29
C LEU A 45 12.74 -10.81 -11.90
N SER A 46 12.68 -9.73 -12.70
CA SER A 46 11.84 -8.57 -12.42
C SER A 46 10.38 -8.95 -12.21
N ALA A 47 9.83 -9.80 -13.09
CA ALA A 47 8.44 -10.25 -12.98
C ALA A 47 8.24 -11.10 -11.72
N GLY A 48 9.10 -12.10 -11.50
CA GLY A 48 8.99 -12.99 -10.34
C GLY A 48 9.13 -12.26 -8.99
N MET A 49 10.04 -11.30 -8.89
CA MET A 49 10.20 -10.47 -7.69
C MET A 49 8.97 -9.59 -7.44
N THR A 50 8.43 -8.99 -8.50
CA THR A 50 7.22 -8.15 -8.44
C THR A 50 6.03 -8.98 -7.95
N ASP A 51 5.78 -10.15 -8.55
CA ASP A 51 4.68 -11.04 -8.19
C ASP A 51 4.83 -11.59 -6.76
N SER A 52 6.07 -11.87 -6.33
CA SER A 52 6.35 -12.31 -4.96
C SER A 52 5.97 -11.24 -3.94
N VAL A 53 6.39 -9.99 -4.17
CA VAL A 53 6.04 -8.87 -3.29
C VAL A 53 4.53 -8.63 -3.26
N ILE A 54 3.85 -8.65 -4.42
CA ILE A 54 2.40 -8.51 -4.49
C ILE A 54 1.72 -9.63 -3.67
N SER A 55 2.17 -10.87 -3.82
CA SER A 55 1.62 -12.02 -3.13
C SER A 55 1.79 -11.92 -1.62
N ASP A 56 2.92 -11.40 -1.15
CA ASP A 56 3.19 -11.22 0.27
C ASP A 56 2.39 -10.05 0.86
N LEU A 57 2.30 -8.91 0.16
CA LEU A 57 1.50 -7.77 0.58
C LEU A 57 0.01 -8.10 0.69
N LYS A 58 -0.53 -8.93 -0.22
CA LYS A 58 -1.93 -9.40 -0.18
C LYS A 58 -2.28 -10.23 1.05
N LYS A 59 -1.30 -10.81 1.75
CA LYS A 59 -1.52 -11.58 2.99
C LYS A 59 -1.68 -10.67 4.21
N ILE A 60 -1.30 -9.39 4.12
CA ILE A 60 -1.33 -8.45 5.23
C ILE A 60 -2.75 -7.88 5.39
N LYS A 61 -3.35 -8.08 6.56
CA LYS A 61 -4.67 -7.49 6.87
C LYS A 61 -4.58 -5.96 6.85
N GLY A 62 -5.54 -5.32 6.19
CA GLY A 62 -5.54 -3.86 6.04
C GLY A 62 -4.55 -3.36 4.98
N VAL A 63 -4.02 -4.23 4.12
CA VAL A 63 -3.29 -3.82 2.90
C VAL A 63 -4.08 -4.29 1.69
N SER A 64 -4.26 -3.39 0.72
CA SER A 64 -4.72 -3.73 -0.62
C SER A 64 -3.62 -3.39 -1.63
N VAL A 65 -3.52 -4.16 -2.70
CA VAL A 65 -2.50 -3.95 -3.73
C VAL A 65 -3.18 -3.55 -5.02
N VAL A 66 -2.68 -2.51 -5.69
CA VAL A 66 -3.15 -2.09 -7.02
C VAL A 66 -2.92 -3.23 -8.01
N SER A 67 -3.96 -3.58 -8.77
CA SER A 67 -3.87 -4.65 -9.77
C SER A 67 -3.07 -4.22 -11.01
N ASP A 68 -2.53 -5.19 -11.75
CA ASP A 68 -1.81 -4.89 -12.99
C ASP A 68 -2.72 -4.22 -14.04
N GLU A 69 -3.98 -4.63 -14.10
CA GLU A 69 -5.02 -4.02 -14.96
C GLU A 69 -5.26 -2.55 -14.61
N GLU A 70 -5.43 -2.22 -13.32
CA GLU A 70 -5.58 -0.83 -12.86
C GLU A 70 -4.32 0.00 -13.16
N ARG A 71 -3.13 -0.58 -12.95
CA ARG A 71 -1.86 0.08 -13.27
C ARG A 71 -1.73 0.37 -14.76
N ARG A 72 -2.05 -0.61 -15.62
CA ARG A 72 -2.04 -0.46 -17.09
C ARG A 72 -3.04 0.58 -17.55
N ARG A 73 -4.24 0.59 -16.97
CA ARG A 73 -5.26 1.61 -17.26
C ARG A 73 -4.76 3.01 -16.90
N ALA A 74 -4.21 3.17 -15.69
CA ALA A 74 -3.65 4.45 -15.26
C ALA A 74 -2.49 4.91 -16.15
N LEU A 75 -1.63 3.99 -16.59
CA LEU A 75 -0.56 4.30 -17.56
C LEU A 75 -1.12 4.72 -18.93
N GLY A 76 -2.14 4.02 -19.43
CA GLY A 76 -2.82 4.38 -20.68
C GLY A 76 -3.48 5.76 -20.60
N GLU A 77 -4.09 6.11 -19.46
CA GLU A 77 -4.62 7.45 -19.22
C GLU A 77 -3.52 8.53 -19.23
N ILE A 78 -2.37 8.27 -18.61
CA ILE A 78 -1.20 9.16 -18.67
C ILE A 78 -0.71 9.32 -20.11
N GLU A 79 -0.58 8.24 -20.87
CA GLU A 79 -0.10 8.31 -22.27
C GLU A 79 -1.06 9.09 -23.17
N LEU A 80 -2.37 8.98 -22.94
CA LEU A 80 -3.39 9.76 -23.63
C LEU A 80 -3.34 11.25 -23.25
N GLU A 81 -3.04 11.57 -21.99
CA GLU A 81 -2.82 12.94 -21.49
C GLU A 81 -1.48 13.54 -22.01
N MET A 82 -0.41 12.73 -22.07
CA MET A 82 0.96 13.15 -22.43
C MET A 82 1.20 13.30 -23.93
N ARG A 83 0.24 12.94 -24.81
CA ARG A 83 0.28 13.36 -26.23
C ARG A 83 0.28 14.89 -26.41
N GLY A 84 0.15 15.68 -25.33
CA GLY A 84 0.33 17.14 -25.32
C GLY A 84 1.57 17.71 -24.57
N ALA A 85 2.27 16.94 -23.73
CA ALA A 85 3.47 17.42 -23.01
C ALA A 85 4.25 16.26 -22.37
N PHE A 86 5.55 16.16 -22.65
CA PHE A 86 6.47 15.17 -22.08
C PHE A 86 7.19 15.75 -20.85
N ASP A 87 7.09 15.13 -19.67
CA ASP A 87 8.04 15.35 -18.57
C ASP A 87 8.12 14.12 -17.62
N ALA A 88 9.29 13.95 -16.99
CA ALA A 88 9.80 12.80 -16.25
C ALA A 88 9.10 12.45 -14.92
N ARG A 89 7.82 12.79 -14.74
CA ARG A 89 7.02 12.59 -13.51
C ARG A 89 6.13 11.35 -13.51
N ALA A 90 6.46 10.34 -14.31
CA ALA A 90 5.60 9.18 -14.54
C ALA A 90 5.30 8.39 -13.24
N GLY A 91 6.30 8.08 -12.43
CA GLY A 91 6.13 7.22 -11.23
C GLY A 91 5.20 7.80 -10.16
N SER A 92 5.35 9.09 -9.83
CA SER A 92 4.47 9.76 -8.84
C SER A 92 3.06 9.99 -9.38
N ARG A 93 2.90 10.23 -10.69
CA ARG A 93 1.59 10.35 -11.34
C ARG A 93 0.83 9.02 -11.37
N VAL A 94 1.50 7.89 -11.61
CA VAL A 94 0.86 6.56 -11.57
C VAL A 94 0.33 6.26 -10.16
N GLY A 95 1.08 6.61 -9.10
CA GLY A 95 0.59 6.47 -7.72
C GLY A 95 -0.69 7.28 -7.45
N ILE A 96 -0.71 8.55 -7.89
CA ILE A 96 -1.87 9.43 -7.76
C ILE A 96 -3.08 8.89 -8.53
N LEU A 97 -2.90 8.47 -9.78
CA LEU A 97 -3.99 8.00 -10.64
C LEU A 97 -4.56 6.65 -10.23
N THR A 98 -3.75 5.80 -9.59
CA THR A 98 -4.21 4.49 -9.07
C THR A 98 -4.85 4.58 -7.69
N GLY A 99 -4.87 5.78 -7.08
CA GLY A 99 -5.36 6.01 -5.72
C GLY A 99 -4.52 5.28 -4.67
N ALA A 100 -3.25 5.00 -4.96
CA ALA A 100 -2.36 4.34 -4.02
C ALA A 100 -1.97 5.32 -2.91
N ASP A 101 -2.08 4.89 -1.65
CA ASP A 101 -1.55 5.61 -0.50
C ASP A 101 -0.02 5.57 -0.48
N LEU A 102 0.58 4.51 -1.02
CA LEU A 102 2.02 4.25 -1.03
C LEU A 102 2.47 3.55 -2.32
N VAL A 103 3.72 3.78 -2.73
CA VAL A 103 4.36 3.10 -3.85
C VAL A 103 5.55 2.28 -3.35
N PHE A 104 5.48 0.96 -3.54
CA PHE A 104 6.61 0.05 -3.32
C PHE A 104 7.35 -0.14 -4.65
N SER A 105 8.65 0.11 -4.66
CA SER A 105 9.50 -0.09 -5.84
C SER A 105 10.89 -0.53 -5.43
N GLY A 106 11.64 -1.09 -6.36
CA GLY A 106 13.01 -1.49 -6.10
C GLY A 106 13.80 -1.77 -7.37
N ASN A 107 15.11 -1.87 -7.19
CA ASN A 107 16.03 -2.29 -8.22
C ASN A 107 16.94 -3.39 -7.70
N TYR A 108 17.49 -4.18 -8.62
CA TYR A 108 18.39 -5.25 -8.30
C TYR A 108 19.53 -5.37 -9.30
N VAL A 109 20.63 -5.96 -8.85
CA VAL A 109 21.80 -6.30 -9.66
C VAL A 109 22.31 -7.68 -9.24
N VAL A 110 22.69 -8.49 -10.22
CA VAL A 110 23.34 -9.79 -10.00
C VAL A 110 24.82 -9.67 -10.36
N LEU A 111 25.71 -9.92 -9.41
CA LEU A 111 27.17 -9.85 -9.58
C LEU A 111 27.82 -11.06 -8.90
N GLY A 112 28.61 -11.83 -9.66
CA GLY A 112 29.35 -12.98 -9.12
C GLY A 112 28.46 -14.01 -8.43
N GLY A 113 27.27 -14.29 -8.99
CA GLY A 113 26.28 -15.21 -8.42
C GLY A 113 25.55 -14.70 -7.18
N LYS A 114 25.78 -13.45 -6.75
CA LYS A 114 25.05 -12.81 -5.65
C LYS A 114 24.11 -11.74 -6.19
N MET A 115 22.93 -11.65 -5.60
CA MET A 115 21.96 -10.60 -5.93
C MET A 115 21.95 -9.54 -4.82
N ARG A 116 22.04 -8.27 -5.20
CA ARG A 116 21.76 -7.13 -4.33
C ARG A 116 20.44 -6.52 -4.75
N VAL A 117 19.57 -6.27 -3.78
CA VAL A 117 18.25 -5.67 -3.98
C VAL A 117 18.15 -4.42 -3.10
N LEU A 118 17.66 -3.32 -3.66
CA LEU A 118 17.33 -2.11 -2.93
C LEU A 118 15.85 -1.81 -3.15
N CYS A 119 15.11 -1.60 -2.07
CA CYS A 119 13.69 -1.31 -2.10
C CYS A 119 13.43 0.05 -1.46
N LYS A 120 12.39 0.74 -1.93
CA LYS A 120 11.88 1.98 -1.36
C LYS A 120 10.37 1.95 -1.31
N LEU A 121 9.83 2.50 -0.24
CA LEU A 121 8.41 2.77 -0.05
C LEU A 121 8.27 4.29 -0.01
N ILE A 122 7.48 4.85 -0.92
CA ILE A 122 7.26 6.30 -1.09
C ILE A 122 5.80 6.59 -0.82
#